data_AF-A0A349VLY6-F1
#
_entry.id   AF-A0A349VLY6-F1
#
_cell.length_a   1.000
_cell.length_b   1.000
_cell.length_c   1.000
_cell.angle_alpha   90.00
_cell.angle_beta   90.00
_cell.angle_gamma   90.00
#
_symmetry.space_group_name_H-M   'P 1'
#
loop_
_entity.id
_entity.type
_entity.pdbx_description
1 polymer ?
#
loop_
_entity_poly.entity_id
_entity_poly.type
_entity_poly.pdbx_seq_one_letter_code
_entity_poly.pdbx_strand_id
1 'polypeptide(L)' 'VTELRKLAKGARDIWFATDLDREGEAIAWHLAEELKVDPKQAKRVTFDAITKS' A
#
# COMPACT_ATOMS: atom_id res chain seq x y z
N VAL A 1 0.31 13.94 -2.75
CA VAL A 1 0.44 13.15 -1.49
C VAL A 1 -0.52 13.58 -0.38
N THR A 2 -0.87 14.87 -0.27
CA THR A 2 -1.78 15.39 0.78
C THR A 2 -3.11 14.64 0.88
N GLU A 3 -3.73 14.26 -0.25
CA GLU A 3 -4.98 13.49 -0.24
C GLU A 3 -4.81 12.08 0.33
N LEU A 4 -3.78 11.34 -0.09
CA LEU A 4 -3.51 10.00 0.44
C LEU A 4 -3.26 10.04 1.95
N ARG A 5 -2.52 11.04 2.44
CA ARG A 5 -2.31 11.24 3.89
C ARG A 5 -3.63 11.52 4.63
N LYS A 6 -4.57 12.25 4.01
CA LYS A 6 -5.89 12.53 4.61
C LYS A 6 -6.74 11.26 4.68
N LEU A 7 -6.77 10.47 3.60
CA LEU A 7 -7.50 9.21 3.54
C LEU A 7 -6.92 8.18 4.51
N ALA A 8 -5.59 8.07 4.58
CA ALA A 8 -4.90 7.14 5.49
C ALA A 8 -5.26 7.38 6.97
N LYS A 9 -5.41 8.65 7.40
CA LYS A 9 -5.79 8.98 8.78
C LYS A 9 -7.21 8.52 9.17
N GLY A 10 -8.12 8.43 8.21
CA GLY A 10 -9.50 8.01 8.43
C GLY A 10 -9.77 6.54 8.13
N ALA A 11 -8.80 5.84 7.54
CA ALA A 11 -8.95 4.45 7.16
C ALA A 11 -8.74 3.53 8.38
N ARG A 12 -9.58 2.49 8.50
CA ARG A 12 -9.39 1.43 9.48
C ARG A 12 -8.18 0.55 9.13
N ASP A 13 -8.00 0.29 7.85
CA ASP A 13 -6.96 -0.59 7.30
C ASP A 13 -6.41 0.02 6.00
N ILE A 14 -5.13 -0.19 5.72
CA ILE A 14 -4.45 0.26 4.50
C ILE A 14 -3.85 -0.95 3.79
N TRP A 15 -4.18 -1.09 2.50
CA TRP A 15 -3.74 -2.19 1.66
C TRP A 15 -2.90 -1.66 0.49
N PHE A 16 -1.67 -2.14 0.36
CA PHE A 16 -0.79 -1.88 -0.78
C PHE A 16 -0.95 -3.00 -1.79
N ALA A 17 -1.47 -2.67 -2.96
CA ALA A 17 -1.76 -3.59 -4.06
C ALA A 17 -0.79 -3.35 -5.23
N THR A 18 0.51 -3.33 -4.92
CA THR A 18 1.57 -3.15 -5.91
C THR A 18 1.95 -4.48 -6.56
N ASP A 19 2.60 -4.41 -7.73
CA ASP A 19 3.02 -5.59 -8.48
C ASP A 19 3.97 -6.50 -7.67
N LEU A 20 3.95 -7.79 -8.00
CA LEU A 20 4.79 -8.82 -7.38
C LEU A 20 6.23 -8.77 -7.93
N ASP A 21 6.89 -7.64 -7.77
CA ASP A 21 8.31 -7.48 -8.08
C ASP A 21 9.03 -6.58 -7.07
N ARG A 22 10.31 -6.33 -7.32
CA ARG A 22 11.14 -5.47 -6.46
C ARG A 22 10.72 -4.01 -6.52
N GLU A 23 10.22 -3.54 -7.66
CA GLU A 23 9.77 -2.16 -7.83
C GLU A 23 8.48 -1.94 -7.02
N GLY A 24 7.53 -2.86 -7.10
CA GLY A 24 6.30 -2.85 -6.32
C GLY A 24 6.55 -2.89 -4.82
N GLU A 25 7.57 -3.63 -4.35
CA GLU A 25 7.98 -3.60 -2.94
C GLU A 25 8.55 -2.23 -2.54
N ALA A 26 9.44 -1.65 -3.35
CA ALA A 26 10.02 -0.34 -3.07
C ALA A 26 8.94 0.76 -3.05
N ILE A 27 7.99 0.72 -3.98
CA ILE A 27 6.86 1.66 -4.03
C ILE A 27 5.99 1.51 -2.77
N ALA A 28 5.64 0.28 -2.38
CA ALA A 28 4.83 0.03 -1.17
C ALA A 28 5.54 0.50 0.10
N TRP A 29 6.85 0.25 0.21
CA TRP A 29 7.68 0.70 1.32
C TRP A 29 7.68 2.23 1.44
N HIS A 30 7.98 2.94 0.34
CA HIS A 30 8.01 4.40 0.33
C HIS A 30 6.64 5.02 0.63
N LEU A 31 5.55 4.42 0.15
CA LEU A 31 4.20 4.86 0.49
C LEU A 31 3.90 4.65 1.98
N ALA A 32 4.32 3.54 2.58
CA ALA A 32 4.13 3.31 4.01
C ALA A 32 4.88 4.36 4.86
N GLU A 33 6.14 4.66 4.52
CA GLU A 33 6.91 5.71 5.19
C GLU A 33 6.27 7.09 5.05
N GLU A 34 5.92 7.46 3.81
CA GLU A 34 5.32 8.75 3.51
C GLU A 34 3.95 8.89 4.17
N LEU A 35 3.13 7.83 4.24
CA LEU A 35 1.83 7.86 4.91
C LEU A 35 1.91 7.66 6.43
N LYS A 36 3.11 7.44 6.98
CA LYS A 36 3.36 7.14 8.41
C LYS A 36 2.57 5.91 8.89
N VAL A 37 2.49 4.90 8.04
CA VAL A 37 1.86 3.61 8.36
C VAL A 37 2.93 2.72 8.99
N ASP A 38 2.65 2.16 10.16
CA ASP A 38 3.54 1.16 10.76
C ASP A 38 3.65 -0.04 9.80
N PRO A 39 4.85 -0.46 9.37
CA PRO A 39 5.03 -1.64 8.53
C PRO A 39 4.36 -2.91 9.08
N LYS A 40 4.17 -3.01 10.40
CA LYS A 40 3.45 -4.13 11.03
C LYS A 40 1.93 -4.08 10.81
N GLN A 41 1.39 -2.92 10.50
CA GLN A 41 -0.02 -2.69 10.20
C GLN A 41 -0.29 -2.57 8.69
N ALA A 42 0.75 -2.31 7.90
CA ALA A 42 0.70 -2.29 6.45
C ALA A 42 0.34 -3.69 5.91
N LYS A 43 -0.78 -3.79 5.19
CA LYS A 43 -1.17 -5.02 4.50
C LYS A 43 -0.73 -4.91 3.04
N ARG A 44 -0.09 -5.95 2.51
CA ARG A 44 0.29 -6.02 1.09
C ARG A 44 -0.42 -7.19 0.43
N VAL A 45 -0.97 -6.95 -0.75
CA VAL A 45 -1.59 -7.96 -1.61
C VAL A 45 -0.93 -7.95 -2.97
N THR A 46 -0.79 -9.13 -3.54
CA THR A 46 -0.18 -9.35 -4.85
C THR A 46 -1.08 -10.25 -5.68
N PHE A 47 -1.15 -9.99 -6.98
CA PHE A 47 -1.94 -10.76 -7.94
C PHE A 47 -1.16 -10.89 -9.25
N ASP A 48 -1.27 -12.05 -9.89
CA ASP A 48 -0.62 -12.29 -11.19
C ASP A 48 -1.39 -11.61 -12.35
N ALA A 49 -2.70 -11.38 -12.15
CA ALA A 49 -3.57 -10.73 -13.12
C ALA A 49 -4.72 -9.98 -12.44
N ILE A 50 -5.11 -8.84 -13.01
CA ILE A 50 -6.25 -8.03 -12.53
C ILE A 50 -7.53 -8.57 -13.18
N THR A 51 -8.10 -9.62 -12.58
CA THR A 51 -9.36 -10.22 -13.01
C THR A 51 -10.25 -10.52 -11.81
N LYS A 52 -11.56 -10.60 -12.03
CA LYS A 52 -12.51 -10.94 -10.96
C LYS A 52 -12.42 -12.42 -10.59
N SER A 53 -12.29 -13.27 -11.61
CA SER A 53 -11.92 -14.70 -11.70
C SER A 53 -12.16 -15.12 -13.15
#